data_AF-A0A7J0A689-F1
#
_entry.id   AF-A0A7J0A689-F1
#
_cell.length_a   1.000
_cell.length_b   1.000
_cell.length_c   1.000
_cell.angle_alpha   90.00
_cell.angle_beta   90.00
_cell.angle_gamma   90.00
#
_symmetry.space_group_name_H-M   'P 1'
#
loop_
_entity.id
_entity.type
_entity.pdbx_description
1 polymer ?
#
loop_
_entity_poly.entity_id
_entity_poly.type
_entity_poly.pdbx_seq_one_letter_code
_entity_poly.pdbx_strand_id
1 'polypeptide(L)'
;MAQETDIGKSWEEIVRAYAKAERELGVKVYCVLRICKKVNGEEIVLHRYDMPREILQRWRWVINWRMAKLTCEDPRAHLYETLSFYDKTSGEAYGFNSDLSRLTALKGRITLQENRIKDYIEANKDNLFFDETNDPQLVKVRKKLERARKNVANAEARLRTKVEQKIAGK
;
A
#
# COMPACT_ATOMS: atom_id res chain seq x y z
N MET A 1 -5.08 31.34 -21.68
CA MET A 1 -5.06 29.89 -21.98
C MET A 1 -4.27 29.23 -20.88
N ALA A 2 -4.95 28.62 -19.91
CA ALA A 2 -4.27 27.91 -18.83
C ALA A 2 -3.60 26.68 -19.45
N GLN A 3 -2.27 26.60 -19.33
CA GLN A 3 -1.54 25.37 -19.62
C GLN A 3 -2.21 24.24 -18.85
N GLU A 4 -2.63 23.21 -19.57
CA GLU A 4 -2.80 21.87 -19.00
C GLU A 4 -1.41 21.42 -18.53
N THR A 5 -0.98 21.91 -17.37
CA THR A 5 -0.05 21.15 -16.55
C THR A 5 -0.81 19.90 -16.17
N ASP A 6 -0.55 18.82 -16.89
CA ASP A 6 -0.89 17.48 -16.47
C ASP A 6 -0.58 17.38 -14.97
N ILE A 7 -1.63 17.37 -14.13
CA ILE A 7 -1.56 17.33 -12.67
C ILE A 7 -1.17 15.90 -12.31
N GLY A 8 0.03 15.52 -12.73
CA GLY A 8 0.76 14.37 -12.25
C GLY A 8 1.00 14.60 -10.77
N LYS A 9 0.19 13.92 -9.96
CA LYS A 9 0.35 13.84 -8.50
C LYS A 9 1.84 13.80 -8.17
N SER A 10 2.32 14.68 -7.31
CA SER A 10 3.67 14.47 -6.77
C SER A 10 3.67 13.10 -6.11
N TRP A 11 4.58 12.22 -6.52
CA TRP A 11 4.68 10.86 -5.97
C TRP A 11 4.72 10.88 -4.44
N GLU A 12 5.28 11.93 -3.87
CA GLU A 12 5.29 12.20 -2.44
C GLU A 12 3.89 12.31 -1.81
N GLU A 13 2.92 12.97 -2.46
CA GLU A 13 1.56 13.10 -1.94
C GLU A 13 0.86 11.75 -1.87
N ILE A 14 1.08 10.91 -2.88
CA ILE A 14 0.56 9.54 -2.91
C ILE A 14 1.18 8.76 -1.75
N VAL A 15 2.50 8.81 -1.59
CA VAL A 15 3.21 8.11 -0.51
C VAL A 15 2.73 8.59 0.86
N ARG A 16 2.56 9.90 1.07
CA ARG A 16 2.04 10.47 2.32
C ARG A 16 0.60 10.03 2.60
N ALA A 17 -0.27 10.03 1.58
CA ALA A 17 -1.65 9.59 1.74
C ALA A 17 -1.75 8.10 2.09
N TYR A 18 -0.90 7.26 1.49
CA TYR A 18 -0.84 5.83 1.77
C TYR A 18 -0.25 5.56 3.16
N ALA A 19 0.82 6.27 3.55
CA ALA A 19 1.38 6.19 4.88
C ALA A 19 0.38 6.64 5.96
N LYS A 20 -0.44 7.68 5.68
CA LYS A 20 -1.55 8.08 6.55
C LYS A 20 -2.58 6.96 6.68
N ALA A 21 -2.98 6.33 5.57
CA ALA A 21 -3.91 5.21 5.59
C ALA A 21 -3.38 3.99 6.36
N GLU A 22 -2.11 3.63 6.20
CA GLU A 22 -1.45 2.55 6.97
C GLU A 22 -1.49 2.86 8.48
N ARG A 23 -1.22 4.12 8.87
CA ARG A 23 -1.30 4.57 10.28
C ARG A 23 -2.71 4.52 10.85
N GLU A 24 -3.70 5.00 10.10
CA GLU A 24 -5.12 4.98 10.50
C GLU A 24 -5.65 3.54 10.67
N LEU A 25 -5.15 2.60 9.87
CA LEU A 25 -5.50 1.18 9.97
C LEU A 25 -4.68 0.43 11.05
N GLY A 26 -3.67 1.06 11.65
CA GLY A 26 -2.78 0.42 12.62
C GLY A 26 -1.95 -0.75 12.04
N VAL A 27 -1.73 -0.74 10.72
CA VAL A 27 -1.06 -1.83 10.00
C VAL A 27 0.44 -1.78 10.27
N LYS A 28 1.01 -2.90 10.69
CA LYS A 28 2.45 -3.09 10.84
C LYS A 28 2.95 -4.04 9.77
N VAL A 29 3.44 -3.48 8.66
CA VAL A 29 3.89 -4.26 7.51
C VAL A 29 5.21 -4.98 7.80
N TYR A 30 5.15 -6.29 7.85
CA TYR A 30 6.31 -7.19 7.92
C TYR A 30 6.52 -7.88 6.58
N CYS A 31 7.75 -8.30 6.33
CA CYS A 31 8.11 -9.11 5.18
C CYS A 31 8.78 -10.40 5.63
N VAL A 32 8.36 -11.51 5.02
CA VAL A 32 9.09 -12.76 5.02
C VAL A 32 9.95 -12.78 3.76
N LEU A 33 11.26 -12.76 3.94
CA LEU A 33 12.23 -12.93 2.86
C LEU A 33 12.77 -14.35 2.91
N ARG A 34 12.70 -15.06 1.79
CA ARG A 34 13.30 -16.38 1.63
C ARG A 34 14.36 -16.31 0.54
N ILE A 35 15.55 -16.84 0.82
CA ILE A 35 16.54 -17.13 -0.21
C ILE A 35 16.41 -18.61 -0.51
N CYS A 36 16.10 -18.93 -1.76
CA CYS A 36 15.80 -20.27 -2.22
C CYS A 36 16.79 -20.71 -3.29
N LYS A 37 17.06 -22.01 -3.33
CA LYS A 37 17.83 -22.69 -4.37
C LYS A 37 16.94 -23.72 -5.03
N LYS A 38 16.92 -23.74 -6.36
CA LYS A 38 16.23 -24.78 -7.11
C LYS A 38 17.20 -25.93 -7.42
N VAL A 39 16.88 -27.13 -6.96
CA VAL A 39 17.66 -28.35 -7.22
C VAL A 39 16.72 -29.40 -7.82
N ASN A 40 16.99 -29.85 -9.05
CA ASN A 40 16.17 -30.85 -9.74
C ASN A 40 14.66 -30.54 -9.79
N GLY A 41 14.29 -29.27 -9.77
CA GLY A 41 12.89 -28.84 -9.75
C GLY A 41 12.32 -28.55 -8.36
N GLU A 42 12.95 -29.03 -7.29
CA GLU A 42 12.54 -28.78 -5.90
C GLU A 42 13.10 -27.46 -5.36
N GLU A 43 12.30 -26.76 -4.55
CA GLU A 43 12.70 -25.54 -3.85
C GLU A 43 13.30 -25.90 -2.49
N ILE A 44 14.58 -25.56 -2.32
CA ILE A 44 15.27 -25.65 -1.03
C ILE A 44 15.42 -24.24 -0.47
N VAL A 45 14.82 -23.99 0.71
CA VAL A 45 14.97 -22.71 1.41
C VAL A 45 16.30 -22.69 2.15
N LEU A 46 17.24 -21.86 1.69
CA LEU A 46 18.56 -21.70 2.31
C LEU A 46 18.49 -20.77 3.53
N HIS A 47 17.76 -19.65 3.40
CA HIS A 47 17.57 -18.70 4.47
C HIS A 47 16.15 -18.18 4.51
N ARG A 48 15.64 -17.95 5.72
CA ARG A 48 14.34 -17.33 5.97
C ARG A 48 14.49 -16.24 7.02
N TYR A 49 14.04 -15.03 6.67
CA TYR A 49 14.01 -13.88 7.56
C TYR A 49 12.56 -13.40 7.71
N ASP A 50 12.21 -12.98 8.92
CA ASP A 50 10.94 -12.34 9.24
C ASP A 50 11.23 -11.01 9.93
N MET A 51 10.96 -9.91 9.23
CA MET A 51 11.42 -8.59 9.62
C MET A 51 10.47 -7.47 9.17
N PRO A 52 10.46 -6.30 9.81
CA PRO A 52 9.72 -5.13 9.33
C PRO A 52 10.17 -4.69 7.94
N ARG A 53 9.22 -4.17 7.14
CA ARG A 53 9.49 -3.66 5.79
C ARG A 53 10.61 -2.61 5.76
N GLU A 54 10.67 -1.77 6.78
CA GLU A 54 11.63 -0.67 6.89
C GLU A 54 13.07 -1.18 7.02
N ILE A 55 13.28 -2.30 7.73
CA ILE A 55 14.60 -2.90 7.88
C ILE A 55 15.06 -3.47 6.54
N LEU A 56 14.18 -4.13 5.80
CA LEU A 56 14.51 -4.66 4.47
C LEU A 56 14.90 -3.53 3.51
N GLN A 57 14.16 -2.43 3.51
CA GLN A 57 14.45 -1.27 2.66
C GLN A 57 15.80 -0.63 3.03
N ARG A 58 16.06 -0.43 4.33
CA ARG A 58 17.29 0.19 4.83
C ARG A 58 18.53 -0.68 4.59
N TRP A 59 18.41 -2.00 4.79
CA TRP A 59 19.53 -2.94 4.79
C TRP A 59 19.48 -3.93 3.63
N ARG A 60 18.85 -3.54 2.52
CA ARG A 60 18.73 -4.34 1.30
C ARG A 60 20.09 -4.88 0.80
N TRP A 61 21.14 -4.09 0.98
CA TRP A 61 22.50 -4.46 0.62
C TRP A 61 23.02 -5.71 1.35
N VAL A 62 22.57 -5.99 2.58
CA VAL A 62 22.96 -7.19 3.35
C VAL A 62 22.41 -8.45 2.67
N ILE A 63 21.16 -8.38 2.19
CA ILE A 63 20.54 -9.47 1.44
C ILE A 63 21.27 -9.68 0.11
N ASN A 64 21.55 -8.59 -0.61
CA ASN A 64 22.28 -8.66 -1.89
C ASN A 64 23.69 -9.25 -1.69
N TRP A 65 24.39 -8.86 -0.63
CA TRP A 65 25.71 -9.40 -0.30
C TRP A 65 25.65 -10.90 0.00
N ARG A 66 24.64 -11.34 0.76
CA ARG A 66 24.42 -12.76 1.04
C ARG A 66 24.07 -13.56 -0.22
N MET A 67 23.21 -13.01 -1.08
CA MET A 67 22.90 -13.59 -2.38
C MET A 67 24.16 -13.76 -3.22
N ALA A 68 24.99 -12.72 -3.33
CA ALA A 68 26.24 -12.75 -4.09
C ALA A 68 27.21 -13.83 -3.54
N LYS A 69 27.35 -13.94 -2.21
CA LYS A 69 28.16 -14.99 -1.58
C LYS A 69 27.68 -16.38 -1.99
N LEU A 70 26.36 -16.64 -1.92
CA LEU A 70 25.78 -17.94 -2.30
C LEU A 70 25.99 -18.24 -3.79
N THR A 71 25.90 -17.23 -4.65
CA THR A 71 26.20 -17.37 -6.09
C THR A 71 27.66 -17.72 -6.33
N CYS A 72 28.61 -17.17 -5.55
CA CYS A 72 30.01 -17.54 -5.65
C CYS A 72 30.30 -18.97 -5.16
N GLU A 73 29.57 -19.45 -4.14
CA GLU A 73 29.70 -20.82 -3.63
C GLU A 73 29.18 -21.87 -4.62
N ASP A 74 28.09 -21.58 -5.32
CA ASP A 74 27.57 -22.43 -6.40
C ASP A 74 27.12 -21.61 -7.61
N PRO A 75 28.03 -21.32 -8.55
CA PRO A 75 27.75 -20.47 -9.71
C PRO A 75 26.72 -21.04 -10.68
N ARG A 76 26.51 -22.37 -10.66
CA ARG A 76 25.54 -23.04 -11.55
C ARG A 76 24.17 -23.19 -10.89
N ALA A 77 24.06 -22.94 -9.58
CA ALA A 77 22.78 -22.98 -8.89
C ALA A 77 21.84 -21.88 -9.38
N HIS A 78 20.57 -22.25 -9.58
CA HIS A 78 19.51 -21.28 -9.72
C HIS A 78 19.07 -20.78 -8.34
N LEU A 79 19.63 -19.66 -7.91
CA LEU A 79 19.30 -18.96 -6.68
C LEU A 79 18.30 -17.83 -6.96
N TYR A 80 17.29 -17.70 -6.10
CA TYR A 80 16.33 -16.60 -6.17
C TYR A 80 15.88 -16.21 -4.76
N GLU A 81 15.36 -14.99 -4.66
CA GLU A 81 14.69 -14.52 -3.46
C GLU A 81 13.17 -14.46 -3.67
N THR A 82 12.43 -14.85 -2.64
CA THR A 82 10.99 -14.70 -2.58
C THR A 82 10.64 -13.76 -1.44
N LEU A 83 9.82 -12.76 -1.74
CA LEU A 83 9.35 -11.78 -0.78
C LEU A 83 7.85 -11.89 -0.59
N SER A 84 7.40 -11.93 0.66
CA SER A 84 5.97 -11.93 0.99
C SER A 84 5.71 -10.95 2.11
N PHE A 85 4.80 -10.01 1.90
CA PHE A 85 4.43 -9.02 2.89
C PHE A 85 3.15 -9.43 3.61
N TYR A 86 3.09 -9.14 4.90
CA TYR A 86 1.92 -9.38 5.74
C TYR A 86 1.84 -8.33 6.84
N ASP A 87 0.66 -8.17 7.42
CA ASP A 87 0.46 -7.34 8.59
C ASP A 87 0.65 -8.17 9.86
N LYS A 88 1.52 -7.73 10.77
CA LYS A 88 1.86 -8.51 11.97
C LYS A 88 0.74 -8.54 13.01
N THR A 89 -0.14 -7.53 13.03
CA THR A 89 -1.24 -7.47 14.00
C THR A 89 -2.39 -8.38 13.57
N SER A 90 -2.80 -8.31 12.30
CA SER A 90 -3.90 -9.14 11.77
C SER A 90 -3.46 -10.50 11.22
N GLY A 91 -2.18 -10.67 10.87
CA GLY A 91 -1.68 -11.84 10.14
C GLY A 91 -2.15 -11.90 8.68
N GLU A 92 -2.78 -10.84 8.17
CA GLU A 92 -3.28 -10.79 6.80
C GLU A 92 -2.17 -10.49 5.80
N ALA A 93 -2.29 -11.04 4.59
CA ALA A 93 -1.35 -10.76 3.52
C ALA A 93 -1.42 -9.28 3.12
N TYR A 94 -0.26 -8.66 2.95
CA TYR A 94 -0.09 -7.28 2.50
C TYR A 94 0.56 -7.25 1.12
N GLY A 95 0.01 -8.04 0.20
CA GLY A 95 0.52 -8.19 -1.16
C GLY A 95 -0.31 -7.46 -2.22
N PHE A 96 0.14 -7.55 -3.47
CA PHE A 96 -0.67 -7.12 -4.61
C PHE A 96 -2.03 -7.84 -4.60
N ASN A 97 -3.10 -7.07 -4.81
CA ASN A 97 -4.48 -7.56 -4.75
C ASN A 97 -4.93 -8.19 -3.42
N SER A 98 -4.20 -8.03 -2.31
CA SER A 98 -4.73 -8.41 -1.00
C SER A 98 -5.86 -7.48 -0.55
N ASP A 99 -6.77 -7.97 0.30
CA ASP A 99 -7.87 -7.13 0.79
C ASP A 99 -7.35 -5.94 1.61
N LEU A 100 -6.26 -6.13 2.37
CA LEU A 100 -5.64 -5.08 3.17
C LEU A 100 -4.95 -4.02 2.30
N SER A 101 -4.25 -4.43 1.22
CA SER A 101 -3.63 -3.46 0.30
C SER A 101 -4.67 -2.69 -0.50
N ARG A 102 -5.78 -3.33 -0.91
CA ARG A 102 -6.92 -2.66 -1.54
C ARG A 102 -7.57 -1.64 -0.60
N LEU A 103 -7.79 -2.01 0.67
CA LEU A 103 -8.36 -1.11 1.67
C LEU A 103 -7.47 0.12 1.90
N THR A 104 -6.17 -0.09 2.06
CA THR A 104 -5.18 0.98 2.22
C THR A 104 -5.18 1.92 1.01
N ALA A 105 -5.19 1.35 -0.21
CA ALA A 105 -5.26 2.14 -1.44
C ALA A 105 -6.56 2.95 -1.56
N LEU A 106 -7.71 2.39 -1.16
CA LEU A 106 -8.99 3.11 -1.16
C LEU A 106 -8.95 4.30 -0.19
N LYS A 107 -8.46 4.11 1.03
CA LYS A 107 -8.29 5.21 2.01
C LYS A 107 -7.30 6.29 1.52
N GLY A 108 -6.18 5.87 0.92
CA GLY A 108 -5.22 6.79 0.33
C GLY A 108 -5.83 7.63 -0.81
N ARG A 109 -6.66 7.00 -1.67
CA ARG A 109 -7.39 7.71 -2.73
C ARG A 109 -8.40 8.72 -2.18
N ILE A 110 -9.14 8.37 -1.11
CA ILE A 110 -10.06 9.31 -0.44
C ILE A 110 -9.27 10.51 0.09
N THR A 111 -8.18 10.27 0.83
CA THR A 111 -7.32 11.34 1.37
C THR A 111 -6.84 12.28 0.27
N LEU A 112 -6.36 11.72 -0.85
CA LEU A 112 -5.90 12.52 -1.98
C LEU A 112 -7.04 13.35 -2.61
N GLN A 113 -8.24 12.77 -2.71
CA GLN A 113 -9.40 13.47 -3.24
C GLN A 113 -9.88 14.58 -2.28
N GLU A 114 -9.80 14.38 -0.97
CA GLU A 114 -10.10 15.40 0.03
C GLU A 114 -9.11 16.57 -0.04
N ASN A 115 -7.80 16.29 -0.19
CA ASN A 115 -6.80 17.33 -0.37
C ASN A 115 -7.07 18.15 -1.64
N ARG A 116 -7.39 17.50 -2.76
CA ARG A 116 -7.74 18.18 -4.01
C ARG A 116 -8.96 19.09 -3.88
N ILE A 117 -9.97 18.67 -3.12
CA ILE A 117 -11.13 19.52 -2.84
C ILE A 117 -10.69 20.76 -2.07
N LYS A 118 -9.81 20.61 -1.06
CA LYS A 118 -9.28 21.74 -0.30
C LYS A 118 -8.45 22.69 -1.17
N ASP A 119 -7.54 22.15 -1.99
CA ASP A 119 -6.70 22.94 -2.88
C ASP A 119 -7.56 23.72 -3.89
N TYR A 120 -8.61 23.09 -4.42
CA TYR A 120 -9.56 23.73 -5.32
C TYR A 120 -10.36 24.85 -4.64
N ILE A 121 -10.82 24.63 -3.41
CA ILE A 121 -11.54 25.66 -2.63
C ILE A 121 -10.61 26.85 -2.36
N GLU A 122 -9.37 26.60 -1.93
CA GLU A 122 -8.42 27.68 -1.63
C GLU A 122 -8.05 28.46 -2.90
N ALA A 123 -7.84 27.78 -4.03
CA ALA A 123 -7.53 28.44 -5.31
C ALA A 123 -8.69 29.29 -5.87
N ASN A 124 -9.94 29.00 -5.52
CA ASN A 124 -11.13 29.72 -5.99
C ASN A 124 -11.72 30.68 -4.95
N LYS A 125 -11.09 30.83 -3.79
CA LYS A 125 -11.59 31.63 -2.67
C LYS A 125 -11.79 33.11 -2.99
N ASP A 126 -10.95 33.66 -3.89
CA ASP A 126 -11.03 35.06 -4.33
C ASP A 126 -11.94 35.25 -5.55
N ASN A 127 -12.56 34.18 -6.08
CA ASN A 127 -13.41 34.25 -7.25
C ASN A 127 -14.85 34.62 -6.86
N LEU A 128 -15.35 35.76 -7.38
CA LEU A 128 -16.71 36.24 -7.10
C LEU A 128 -17.83 35.27 -7.51
N PHE A 129 -17.57 34.38 -8.46
CA PHE A 129 -18.55 33.42 -8.96
C PHE A 129 -18.48 32.04 -8.27
N PHE A 130 -17.54 31.86 -7.34
CA PHE A 130 -17.35 30.61 -6.65
C PHE A 130 -18.29 30.51 -5.44
N ASP A 131 -19.17 29.51 -5.47
CA ASP A 131 -19.97 29.10 -4.31
C ASP A 131 -19.59 27.68 -3.92
N GLU A 132 -18.98 27.53 -2.74
CA GLU A 132 -18.54 26.23 -2.20
C GLU A 132 -19.69 25.21 -2.04
N THR A 133 -20.92 25.70 -1.90
CA THR A 133 -22.10 24.87 -1.65
C THR A 133 -22.69 24.34 -2.94
N ASN A 134 -22.82 25.20 -3.96
CA ASN A 134 -23.55 24.90 -5.19
C ASN A 134 -22.67 24.67 -6.42
N ASP A 135 -21.34 24.74 -6.29
CA ASP A 135 -20.46 24.46 -7.42
C ASP A 135 -20.72 23.04 -8.00
N PRO A 136 -21.08 22.93 -9.29
CA PRO A 136 -21.45 21.66 -9.91
C PRO A 136 -20.34 20.60 -9.86
N GLN A 137 -19.06 21.03 -9.91
CA GLN A 137 -17.93 20.11 -9.84
C GLN A 137 -17.79 19.56 -8.42
N LEU A 138 -17.84 20.41 -7.39
CA LEU A 138 -17.76 20.01 -5.98
C LEU A 138 -18.91 19.08 -5.58
N VAL A 139 -20.15 19.37 -5.97
CA VAL A 139 -21.31 18.51 -5.68
C VAL A 139 -21.11 17.10 -6.26
N LYS A 140 -20.64 17.00 -7.51
CA LYS A 140 -20.37 15.72 -8.17
C LYS A 140 -19.24 14.95 -7.49
N VAL A 141 -18.17 15.64 -7.10
CA VAL A 141 -17.02 15.03 -6.42
C VAL A 141 -17.39 14.57 -5.00
N ARG A 142 -18.12 15.38 -4.23
CA ARG A 142 -18.63 15.03 -2.90
C ARG A 142 -19.52 13.78 -2.96
N LYS A 143 -20.44 13.69 -3.92
CA LYS A 143 -21.28 12.49 -4.13
C LYS A 143 -20.46 11.23 -4.45
N LYS A 144 -19.38 11.35 -5.22
CA LYS A 144 -18.44 10.23 -5.48
C LYS A 144 -17.67 9.84 -4.21
N LEU A 145 -17.26 10.82 -3.41
CA LEU A 145 -16.51 10.62 -2.19
C LEU A 145 -17.36 9.87 -1.13
N GLU A 146 -18.65 10.23 -1.01
CA GLU A 146 -19.60 9.51 -0.15
C GLU A 146 -19.76 8.04 -0.55
N ARG A 147 -19.82 7.75 -1.85
CA ARG A 147 -19.82 6.35 -2.34
C ARG A 147 -18.52 5.63 -2.01
N ALA A 148 -17.38 6.30 -2.15
CA ALA A 148 -16.08 5.73 -1.81
C ALA A 148 -15.96 5.44 -0.30
N ARG A 149 -16.48 6.31 0.58
CA ARG A 149 -16.54 6.09 2.03
C ARG A 149 -17.36 4.86 2.39
N LYS A 150 -18.53 4.67 1.76
CA LYS A 150 -19.34 3.45 1.92
C LYS A 150 -18.59 2.20 1.48
N ASN A 151 -17.88 2.27 0.36
CA ASN A 151 -17.06 1.15 -0.12
C ASN A 151 -15.93 0.79 0.86
N VAL A 152 -15.29 1.80 1.47
CA VAL A 152 -14.27 1.60 2.51
C VAL A 152 -14.88 0.91 3.73
N ALA A 153 -16.02 1.39 4.23
CA ALA A 153 -16.70 0.77 5.38
C ALA A 153 -17.06 -0.71 5.11
N ASN A 154 -17.56 -1.03 3.93
CA ASN A 154 -17.83 -2.40 3.52
C ASN A 154 -16.56 -3.26 3.45
N ALA A 155 -15.46 -2.69 2.93
CA ALA A 155 -14.18 -3.39 2.87
C ALA A 155 -13.58 -3.64 4.27
N GLU A 156 -13.70 -2.68 5.18
CA GLU A 156 -13.29 -2.84 6.59
C GLU A 156 -14.10 -3.94 7.28
N ALA A 157 -15.41 -3.96 7.12
CA ALA A 157 -16.27 -5.00 7.68
C ALA A 157 -15.88 -6.39 7.16
N ARG A 158 -15.66 -6.53 5.85
CA ARG A 158 -15.19 -7.79 5.25
C ARG A 158 -13.85 -8.25 5.81
N LEU A 159 -12.91 -7.32 6.03
CA LEU A 159 -11.60 -7.64 6.60
C LEU A 159 -11.73 -8.08 8.07
N ARG A 160 -12.54 -7.39 8.86
CA ARG A 160 -12.80 -7.76 10.28
C ARG A 160 -13.34 -9.18 10.40
N THR A 161 -14.37 -9.52 9.63
CA THR A 161 -14.93 -10.88 9.65
C THR A 161 -13.90 -11.94 9.28
N LYS A 162 -13.01 -11.67 8.31
CA LYS A 162 -11.93 -12.62 7.94
C LYS A 162 -10.92 -12.81 9.06
N VAL A 163 -10.52 -11.71 9.71
CA VAL A 163 -9.57 -11.76 10.83
C VAL A 163 -10.19 -12.51 12.01
N GLU A 164 -11.45 -12.25 12.34
CA GLU A 164 -12.19 -12.96 13.38
C GLU A 164 -12.31 -14.46 13.10
N GLN A 165 -12.64 -14.84 11.86
CA GLN A 165 -12.69 -16.25 11.45
C GLN A 165 -11.33 -16.95 11.61
N LYS A 166 -10.23 -16.27 11.29
CA LYS A 166 -8.87 -16.80 11.48
C LYS A 166 -8.48 -16.95 12.94
N ILE A 167 -8.97 -16.07 13.81
CA ILE A 167 -8.74 -16.17 15.26
C ILE A 167 -9.58 -17.31 15.85
N ALA A 168 -10.84 -17.44 15.44
CA ALA A 168 -11.75 -18.47 15.94
C ALA A 168 -11.44 -19.89 15.43
N GLY A 169 -10.79 -20.01 14.26
CA GLY A 169 -10.35 -21.29 13.69
C GLY A 169 -8.94 -21.73 14.13
N LYS A 170 -8.28 -20.98 15.00
CA LYS A 170 -7.00 -21.34 15.63
C LYS A 170 -7.24 -21.81 17.06
#